data_AF-A0A9Q5AYL7-F1
#
_entry.id   AF-A0A9Q5AYL7-F1
#
_cell.length_a   1.000
_cell.length_b   1.000
_cell.length_c   1.000
_cell.angle_alpha   90.00
_cell.angle_beta   90.00
_cell.angle_gamma   90.00
#
_symmetry.space_group_name_H-M   'P 1'
#
loop_
_entity.id
_entity.type
_entity.pdbx_description
1 polymer ?
#
loop_
_entity_poly.entity_id
_entity_poly.type
_entity_poly.pdbx_seq_one_letter_code
_entity_poly.pdbx_strand_id
1 'polypeptide(L)' 'MNSTIKLGSKIKVGDLMYVGLNGRIGKIIEFKAHPGWPGLPDHTGRVAITDRGSITIGDQHVCRVPS' A
#
# COMPACT_ATOMS: atom_id res chain seq x y z
N MET A 1 11.74 11.13 -10.07
CA MET A 1 12.08 10.19 -8.98
C MET A 1 12.15 8.79 -9.57
N ASN A 2 13.15 8.02 -9.18
CA ASN A 2 13.17 6.60 -9.50
C ASN A 2 12.05 5.89 -8.70
N SER A 3 11.58 4.77 -9.22
CA SER A 3 10.59 3.94 -8.54
C SER A 3 10.99 2.49 -8.70
N THR A 4 10.79 1.71 -7.65
CA THR A 4 10.92 0.26 -7.69
C THR A 4 9.55 -0.39 -7.55
N ILE A 5 9.52 -1.70 -7.73
CA ILE A 5 8.32 -2.51 -7.60
C ILE A 5 8.46 -3.44 -6.40
N LYS A 6 7.48 -3.39 -5.50
CA LYS A 6 7.40 -4.24 -4.31
C LYS A 6 6.09 -5.00 -4.34
N LEU A 7 6.12 -6.26 -3.93
CA LEU A 7 4.89 -6.99 -3.60
C LEU A 7 4.22 -6.34 -2.38
N GLY A 8 2.90 -6.23 -2.36
CA GLY A 8 2.16 -5.59 -1.27
C GLY A 8 2.47 -6.17 0.10
N SER A 9 2.61 -7.50 0.18
CA SER A 9 3.05 -8.22 1.39
C SER A 9 4.46 -7.83 1.89
N LYS A 10 5.30 -7.24 1.04
CA LYS A 10 6.67 -6.80 1.37
C LYS A 10 6.74 -5.33 1.77
N ILE A 11 5.63 -4.59 1.68
CA ILE A 11 5.57 -3.19 2.13
C ILE A 11 5.49 -3.16 3.65
N LYS A 12 6.32 -2.28 4.25
CA LYS A 12 6.50 -2.14 5.70
C LYS A 12 6.22 -0.72 6.17
N VAL A 13 5.99 -0.57 7.47
CA VAL A 13 5.95 0.75 8.11
C VAL A 13 7.31 1.43 7.89
N GLY A 14 7.27 2.71 7.54
CA GLY A 14 8.44 3.50 7.18
C GLY A 14 8.74 3.56 5.68
N ASP A 15 8.18 2.66 4.86
CA ASP A 15 8.30 2.73 3.41
C ASP A 15 7.55 3.97 2.86
N LEU A 16 8.06 4.52 1.75
CA LEU A 16 7.34 5.52 0.96
C LEU A 16 6.40 4.83 -0.02
N MET A 17 5.22 5.41 -0.25
CA MET A 17 4.24 4.89 -1.19
C MET A 17 3.49 6.01 -1.90
N TYR A 18 3.03 5.74 -3.12
CA TYR A 18 2.13 6.63 -3.82
C TYR A 18 0.72 6.52 -3.22
N VAL A 19 0.15 7.64 -2.79
CA VAL A 19 -1.14 7.71 -2.10
C VAL A 19 -2.13 8.48 -2.95
N GLY A 20 -3.15 7.79 -3.47
CA GLY A 20 -4.21 8.39 -4.29
C GLY A 20 -3.75 8.81 -5.69
N LEU A 21 -4.44 9.80 -6.25
CA LEU A 21 -4.21 10.31 -7.61
C LEU A 21 -3.12 11.40 -7.61
N ASN A 22 -2.52 11.66 -8.79
CA ASN A 22 -1.49 12.69 -9.02
C ASN A 22 -0.12 12.44 -8.39
N GLY A 23 0.23 11.18 -8.10
CA GLY A 23 1.60 10.83 -7.70
C GLY A 23 2.04 11.40 -6.35
N ARG A 24 1.10 11.72 -5.45
CA ARG A 24 1.42 12.10 -4.08
C ARG A 24 2.16 10.96 -3.39
N ILE A 25 3.22 11.29 -2.66
CA ILE A 25 4.00 10.31 -1.91
C ILE A 25 3.76 10.54 -0.42
N GLY A 26 3.42 9.47 0.29
CA GLY A 26 3.29 9.45 1.74
C GLY A 26 4.18 8.38 2.36
N LYS A 27 4.65 8.63 3.58
CA LYS A 27 5.37 7.65 4.39
C LYS A 27 4.37 6.83 5.19
N ILE A 28 4.48 5.51 5.13
CA ILE A 28 3.61 4.61 5.89
C ILE A 28 3.95 4.72 7.37
N ILE A 29 2.93 5.00 8.18
CA ILE A 29 3.04 5.13 9.63
C ILE A 29 2.44 3.92 10.36
N GLU A 30 1.39 3.30 9.82
CA GLU A 30 0.76 2.11 10.39
C GLU A 30 -0.03 1.33 9.32
N PHE A 31 -0.45 0.12 9.68
CA PHE A 31 -1.38 -0.68 8.88
C PHE A 31 -2.62 -1.00 9.69
N LYS A 32 -3.77 -0.96 9.02
CA LYS A 32 -5.05 -1.47 9.54
C LYS A 32 -5.49 -2.69 8.74
N ALA A 33 -6.28 -3.55 9.39
CA ALA A 33 -6.89 -4.69 8.72
C ALA A 33 -7.83 -4.22 7.60
N HIS A 34 -7.73 -4.82 6.42
CA HIS A 34 -8.73 -4.63 5.39
C HIS A 34 -9.99 -5.44 5.74
N PRO A 35 -11.21 -4.93 5.49
CA PRO A 35 -12.45 -5.66 5.75
C PRO A 35 -12.67 -6.92 4.88
N GLY A 36 -11.63 -7.43 4.21
CA GLY A 36 -11.74 -8.51 3.23
C GLY A 36 -12.34 -8.06 1.89
N TRP A 37 -12.25 -8.93 0.88
CA TRP A 37 -12.76 -8.70 -0.47
C TRP A 37 -13.90 -9.70 -0.71
N PRO A 38 -15.18 -9.29 -0.63
CA PRO A 38 -16.32 -10.21 -0.69
C PRO A 38 -16.39 -11.08 -1.96
N GLY A 39 -15.80 -10.64 -3.07
CA GLY A 39 -15.72 -11.39 -4.33
C GLY A 39 -14.40 -12.15 -4.55
N LEU A 40 -13.43 -12.05 -3.64
CA LEU A 40 -12.10 -12.61 -3.78
C LEU A 40 -11.62 -13.16 -2.42
N PRO A 41 -12.14 -14.32 -1.98
CA PRO A 41 -11.91 -14.86 -0.63
C PRO A 41 -10.45 -15.20 -0.34
N ASP A 42 -9.65 -15.53 -1.36
CA ASP A 42 -8.21 -15.81 -1.22
C ASP A 42 -7.34 -14.55 -1.32
N HIS A 43 -7.94 -13.38 -1.57
CA HIS A 43 -7.21 -12.12 -1.58
C HIS A 43 -7.20 -11.49 -0.19
N THR A 44 -6.00 -11.17 0.25
CA THR A 44 -5.77 -10.50 1.52
C THR A 44 -5.22 -9.11 1.26
N GLY A 45 -5.46 -8.21 2.19
CA GLY A 45 -4.95 -6.87 2.06
C GLY A 45 -4.91 -6.16 3.40
N ARG A 46 -4.25 -5.01 3.38
CA ARG A 46 -4.11 -4.11 4.51
C ARG A 46 -4.36 -2.69 4.04
N VAL A 47 -4.87 -1.86 4.92
CA VAL A 47 -4.97 -0.42 4.67
C VAL A 47 -3.72 0.22 5.24
N ALA A 48 -2.86 0.74 4.37
CA ALA A 48 -1.71 1.53 4.78
C ALA A 48 -2.17 2.94 5.13
N ILE A 49 -1.88 3.36 6.35
CA ILE A 49 -2.06 4.75 6.78
C ILE A 49 -0.72 5.45 6.63
N THR A 50 -0.75 6.63 6.02
CA THR A 50 0.42 7.47 5.75
C THR A 50 0.23 8.85 6.37
N ASP A 51 1.30 9.63 6.42
CA ASP A 51 1.26 11.05 6.79
C ASP A 51 0.42 11.93 5.83
N ARG A 52 0.03 11.40 4.66
CA ARG A 52 -0.73 12.12 3.62
C ARG A 52 -2.12 11.55 3.33
N GLY A 53 -2.55 10.50 4.04
CA GLY A 53 -3.82 9.80 3.81
C GLY A 53 -3.69 8.28 3.92
N SER A 54 -4.63 7.55 3.35
CA SER A 54 -4.66 6.08 3.40
C SER A 54 -4.82 5.44 2.02
N ILE A 55 -4.29 4.23 1.86
CA ILE A 55 -4.44 3.44 0.64
C ILE A 55 -4.58 1.94 0.97
N THR A 56 -5.43 1.24 0.22
CA THR A 56 -5.53 -0.21 0.29
C THR A 56 -4.39 -0.87 -0.49
N ILE A 57 -3.73 -1.82 0.15
CA ILE A 57 -2.68 -2.65 -0.43
C ILE A 57 -3.19 -4.10 -0.45
N GLY A 58 -3.28 -4.68 -1.64
CA GLY A 58 -3.46 -6.13 -1.79
C GLY A 58 -2.12 -6.82 -1.58
N ASP A 59 -2.06 -7.82 -0.71
CA ASP A 59 -0.79 -8.46 -0.32
C ASP A 59 -0.15 -9.25 -1.47
N GLN A 60 -0.98 -9.75 -2.39
CA GLN A 60 -0.62 -10.47 -3.61
C GLN A 60 -0.29 -9.51 -4.77
N HIS A 61 -0.61 -8.22 -4.65
CA HIS A 61 -0.48 -7.28 -5.75
C HIS A 61 0.89 -6.62 -5.79
N VAL A 62 1.31 -6.31 -7.01
CA VAL A 62 2.55 -5.59 -7.27
C VAL A 62 2.28 -4.09 -7.13
N CYS A 63 3.02 -3.44 -6.24
CA CYS A 63 2.91 -2.02 -5.95
C CYS A 63 4.15 -1.27 -6.43
N ARG A 64 3.93 -0.18 -7.15
CA ARG A 64 4.99 0.78 -7.45
C ARG A 64 5.27 1.63 -6.21
N VAL A 65 6.52 1.67 -5.77
CA VAL A 65 6.96 2.50 -4.64
C VAL A 65 8.10 3.43 -5.08
N PRO A 66 8.19 4.65 -4.54
CA PRO A 66 9.35 5.50 -4.74
C PRO A 66 10.61 4.80 -4.22
N SER A 67 11.72 4.95 -4.94
CA SER A 67 13.04 4.43 -4.56
C SER A 67 13.96 5.56 -4.14
#